data_AF-A0AA97I4I3-F1
#
_entry.id   AF-A0AA97I4I3-F1
#
_cell.length_a   1.000
_cell.length_b   1.000
_cell.length_c   1.000
_cell.angle_alpha   90.00
_cell.angle_beta   90.00
_cell.angle_gamma   90.00
#
_symmetry.space_group_name_H-M   'P 1'
#
loop_
_entity.id
_entity.type
_entity.pdbx_description
1 polymer ?
#
loop_
_entity_poly.entity_id
_entity_poly.type
_entity_poly.pdbx_seq_one_letter_code
_entity_poly.pdbx_strand_id
1 'polypeptide(L)'
;MIEFEIFFSLFGLICVIIIFSIFITRSSYFKEVLDGRLTLKNQTVLALAFGILSIYGTAGGIEFMGAIINVRDLGPMAGGIFCGPVVGIGSGLIGGAFRLMQGGVTAIPCTIATVLSGIFGSAVYLFMGRKFVGIKIAVLFAFLMESFHMVLAYLMVEPRELAYEIVSITSAPLILANVIGMFIFAYLLSNVINERKTRRERDAYESELNRKKAELEIAAEIQRDFLPKNIPEINGFDLFAKTHPAKEVGGDFYDVIPLGLGKTGLVIADVSGKSVPAALFMALSRTIVRASAGWHTTVTKAIEEANSLISSESDSGMFVTLFYSIIDEKSRVLSYTNAGHNPPFVFLNSDGRFETLPPTGIALGVMEDMTYKSGEIRLMTGDCVVFYTDGVTEAINSTEEAYGEERLKRTILNNHSKSAEEISDAILWDVNLFCGSEPQFDDITVMVLKGV
;
A
#
# COMPACT_ATOMS: atom_id res chain seq x y z
N MET A 1 -40.62 17.98 -37.86
CA MET A 1 -41.33 18.33 -36.62
C MET A 1 -41.79 17.06 -35.90
N ILE A 2 -42.54 16.17 -36.57
CA ILE A 2 -43.02 14.89 -36.05
C ILE A 2 -41.88 13.95 -35.58
N GLU A 3 -40.80 13.81 -36.36
CA GLU A 3 -39.62 13.01 -35.95
C GLU A 3 -38.99 13.49 -34.63
N PHE A 4 -38.94 14.82 -34.41
CA PHE A 4 -38.40 15.41 -33.20
C PHE A 4 -39.30 15.14 -31.99
N GLU A 5 -40.62 15.23 -32.15
CA GLU A 5 -41.57 14.92 -31.07
C GLU A 5 -41.51 13.44 -30.68
N ILE A 6 -41.43 12.54 -31.67
CA ILE A 6 -41.24 11.11 -31.44
C ILE A 6 -39.93 10.89 -30.67
N PHE A 7 -38.83 11.51 -31.10
CA PHE A 7 -37.54 11.38 -30.42
C PHE A 7 -37.60 11.86 -28.95
N PHE A 8 -38.17 13.03 -28.67
CA PHE A 8 -38.25 13.54 -27.29
C PHE A 8 -39.10 12.66 -26.38
N SER A 9 -40.19 12.09 -26.90
CA SER A 9 -41.01 11.16 -26.13
C SER A 9 -40.29 9.82 -25.89
N LEU A 10 -39.57 9.28 -26.88
CA LEU A 10 -38.69 8.12 -26.69
C LEU A 10 -37.55 8.41 -25.72
N PHE A 11 -37.01 9.63 -25.71
CA PHE A 11 -35.98 10.05 -24.77
C PHE A 11 -36.47 10.01 -23.32
N GLY A 12 -37.75 10.29 -23.06
CA GLY A 12 -38.35 10.10 -21.73
C GLY A 12 -38.26 8.66 -21.22
N LEU A 13 -38.37 7.67 -22.11
CA LEU A 13 -38.20 6.24 -21.77
C LEU A 13 -36.73 5.89 -21.46
N ILE A 14 -35.77 6.65 -22.00
CA ILE A 14 -34.33 6.47 -21.71
C ILE A 14 -34.04 6.78 -20.24
N CYS A 15 -34.71 7.72 -19.60
CA CYS A 15 -34.53 7.98 -18.16
C CYS A 15 -34.84 6.73 -17.31
N VAL A 16 -35.88 5.98 -17.67
CA VAL A 16 -36.24 4.71 -16.98
C VAL A 16 -35.20 3.64 -17.27
N ILE A 17 -34.66 3.59 -18.49
CA ILE A 17 -33.53 2.71 -18.84
C ILE A 17 -32.32 3.01 -17.96
N ILE A 18 -32.00 4.28 -17.69
CA ILE A 18 -30.88 4.65 -16.80
C ILE A 18 -31.11 4.10 -15.39
N ILE A 19 -32.29 4.35 -14.82
CA ILE A 19 -32.64 3.89 -13.47
C ILE A 19 -32.60 2.36 -13.39
N PHE A 20 -33.19 1.69 -14.38
CA PHE A 20 -33.14 0.24 -14.51
C PHE A 20 -31.72 -0.29 -14.60
N SER A 21 -30.88 0.34 -15.45
CA SER A 21 -29.48 -0.03 -15.63
C SER A 21 -28.70 0.09 -14.32
N ILE A 22 -28.88 1.18 -13.57
CA ILE A 22 -28.25 1.38 -12.27
C ILE A 22 -28.71 0.31 -11.27
N PHE A 23 -30.01 0.03 -11.21
CA PHE A 23 -30.56 -0.97 -10.29
C PHE A 23 -30.06 -2.39 -10.60
N ILE A 24 -30.14 -2.79 -11.88
CA ILE A 24 -29.71 -4.12 -12.33
C ILE A 24 -28.22 -4.30 -12.18
N THR A 25 -27.40 -3.35 -12.62
CA THR A 25 -25.93 -3.47 -12.50
C THR A 25 -25.44 -3.52 -11.05
N ARG A 26 -26.22 -2.98 -10.10
CA ARG A 26 -25.97 -3.08 -8.65
C ARG A 26 -26.55 -4.33 -7.99
N SER A 27 -27.50 -5.03 -8.61
CA SER A 27 -28.12 -6.24 -8.08
C SER A 27 -27.12 -7.40 -7.93
N SER A 28 -27.25 -8.21 -6.87
CA SER A 28 -26.42 -9.40 -6.63
C SER A 28 -26.43 -10.39 -7.79
N TYR A 29 -27.62 -10.64 -8.37
CA TYR A 29 -27.81 -11.54 -9.50
C TYR A 29 -26.98 -11.16 -10.71
N PHE A 30 -26.93 -9.87 -11.04
CA PHE A 30 -26.12 -9.37 -12.13
C PHE A 30 -24.61 -9.43 -11.80
N LYS A 31 -24.23 -9.19 -10.54
CA LYS A 31 -22.82 -9.36 -10.09
C LYS A 31 -22.34 -10.80 -10.30
N GLU A 32 -23.16 -11.78 -9.96
CA GLU A 32 -22.84 -13.21 -10.13
C GLU A 32 -22.62 -13.57 -11.59
N VAL A 33 -23.51 -13.10 -12.49
CA VAL A 33 -23.38 -13.33 -13.93
C VAL A 33 -22.10 -12.72 -14.49
N LEU A 34 -21.73 -11.51 -14.05
CA LEU A 34 -20.44 -10.89 -14.40
C LEU A 34 -19.23 -11.69 -13.90
N ASP A 35 -19.34 -12.32 -12.73
CA ASP A 35 -18.30 -13.21 -12.18
C ASP A 35 -18.30 -14.59 -12.87
N GLY A 36 -19.10 -14.81 -13.92
CA GLY A 36 -19.22 -16.08 -14.63
C GLY A 36 -20.05 -17.14 -13.88
N ARG A 37 -20.68 -16.78 -12.77
CA ARG A 37 -21.56 -17.66 -11.99
C ARG A 37 -22.97 -17.63 -12.58
N LEU A 38 -23.20 -18.46 -13.58
CA LEU A 38 -24.49 -18.57 -14.30
C LEU A 38 -25.39 -19.61 -13.63
N THR A 39 -26.22 -19.19 -12.66
CA THR A 39 -27.19 -20.08 -12.01
C THR A 39 -28.56 -19.93 -12.65
N LEU A 40 -29.37 -20.99 -12.68
CA LEU A 40 -30.73 -20.90 -13.23
C LEU A 40 -31.55 -19.80 -12.53
N LYS A 41 -31.34 -19.63 -11.21
CA LYS A 41 -31.99 -18.58 -10.41
C LYS A 41 -31.63 -17.19 -10.91
N ASN A 42 -30.33 -16.85 -11.00
CA ASN A 42 -29.93 -15.50 -11.38
C ASN A 42 -30.28 -15.20 -12.84
N GLN A 43 -30.17 -16.18 -13.74
CA GLN A 43 -30.56 -16.03 -15.13
C GLN A 43 -32.07 -15.84 -15.28
N THR A 44 -32.90 -16.56 -14.52
CA THR A 44 -34.36 -16.40 -14.58
C THR A 44 -34.78 -15.03 -14.05
N VAL A 45 -34.21 -14.59 -12.93
CA VAL A 45 -34.52 -13.26 -12.35
C VAL A 45 -34.13 -12.14 -13.32
N LEU A 46 -32.96 -12.24 -13.96
CA LEU A 46 -32.52 -11.26 -14.95
C LEU A 46 -33.38 -11.32 -16.22
N ALA A 47 -33.74 -12.51 -16.71
CA ALA A 47 -34.63 -12.67 -17.87
C ALA A 47 -35.97 -11.98 -17.64
N LEU A 48 -36.56 -12.15 -16.44
CA LEU A 48 -37.78 -11.46 -16.04
C LEU A 48 -37.57 -9.94 -15.96
N ALA A 49 -36.48 -9.47 -15.36
CA ALA A 49 -36.22 -8.04 -15.23
C ALA A 49 -36.04 -7.35 -16.59
N PHE A 50 -35.22 -7.92 -17.49
CA PHE A 50 -35.07 -7.40 -18.86
C PHE A 50 -36.34 -7.58 -19.69
N GLY A 51 -37.15 -8.61 -19.43
CA GLY A 51 -38.48 -8.77 -20.00
C GLY A 51 -39.45 -7.67 -19.56
N ILE A 52 -39.46 -7.31 -18.27
CA ILE A 52 -40.24 -6.19 -17.74
C ILE A 52 -39.80 -4.87 -18.37
N LEU A 53 -38.49 -4.65 -18.57
CA LEU A 53 -38.00 -3.49 -19.30
C LEU A 53 -38.56 -3.45 -20.74
N SER A 54 -38.61 -4.60 -21.42
CA SER A 54 -39.17 -4.70 -22.77
C SER A 54 -40.68 -4.45 -22.82
N ILE A 55 -41.42 -4.96 -21.82
CA ILE A 55 -42.86 -4.66 -21.61
C ILE A 55 -43.06 -3.16 -21.41
N TYR A 56 -42.27 -2.55 -20.51
CA TYR A 56 -42.35 -1.13 -20.23
C TYR A 56 -42.06 -0.29 -21.48
N GLY A 57 -41.02 -0.66 -22.26
CA GLY A 57 -40.74 -0.03 -23.54
C GLY A 57 -41.97 -0.04 -24.45
N THR A 58 -42.65 -1.18 -24.58
CA THR A 58 -43.87 -1.30 -25.39
C THR A 58 -45.04 -0.46 -24.82
N ALA A 59 -45.27 -0.52 -23.51
CA ALA A 59 -46.39 0.15 -22.86
C ALA A 59 -46.24 1.68 -22.83
N GLY A 60 -45.01 2.19 -22.77
CA GLY A 60 -44.70 3.61 -22.85
C GLY A 60 -44.52 4.13 -24.29
N GLY A 61 -44.77 3.30 -25.29
CA GLY A 61 -44.64 3.66 -26.70
C GLY A 61 -45.71 4.65 -27.18
N ILE A 62 -45.42 5.32 -28.30
CA ILE A 62 -46.32 6.28 -28.94
C ILE A 62 -47.06 5.58 -30.07
N GLU A 63 -48.37 5.79 -30.17
CA GLU A 63 -49.15 5.32 -31.31
C GLU A 63 -49.04 6.30 -32.48
N PHE A 64 -48.64 5.80 -33.64
CA PHE A 64 -48.53 6.55 -34.89
C PHE A 64 -49.01 5.66 -36.03
N MET A 65 -50.07 6.07 -36.73
CA MET A 65 -50.64 5.35 -37.88
C MET A 65 -50.94 3.85 -37.60
N GLY A 66 -51.42 3.52 -36.40
CA GLY A 66 -51.70 2.14 -35.98
C GLY A 66 -50.45 1.30 -35.65
N ALA A 67 -49.27 1.91 -35.63
CA ALA A 67 -48.02 1.34 -35.17
C ALA A 67 -47.64 1.91 -33.80
N ILE A 68 -47.03 1.09 -32.95
CA ILE A 68 -46.52 1.52 -31.64
C ILE A 68 -45.00 1.72 -31.75
N ILE A 69 -44.54 2.96 -31.69
CA ILE A 69 -43.13 3.39 -31.72
C ILE A 69 -42.55 3.34 -30.31
N ASN A 70 -41.45 2.62 -30.08
CA ASN A 70 -40.86 2.45 -28.75
C ASN A 70 -39.42 1.88 -28.80
N VAL A 71 -38.83 1.68 -27.61
CA VAL A 71 -37.46 1.18 -27.36
C VAL A 71 -37.43 -0.23 -26.74
N ARG A 72 -38.41 -1.11 -27.04
CA ARG A 72 -38.53 -2.42 -26.37
C ARG A 72 -37.36 -3.38 -26.59
N ASP A 73 -36.68 -3.24 -27.73
CA ASP A 73 -35.62 -4.17 -28.14
C ASP A 73 -34.39 -4.03 -27.26
N LEU A 74 -34.26 -2.89 -26.56
CA LEU A 74 -33.16 -2.67 -25.63
C LEU A 74 -33.09 -3.73 -24.52
N GLY A 75 -34.23 -4.19 -24.00
CA GLY A 75 -34.27 -5.23 -22.96
C GLY A 75 -33.61 -6.53 -23.42
N PRO A 76 -34.12 -7.18 -24.48
CA PRO A 76 -33.54 -8.41 -25.02
C PRO A 76 -32.13 -8.25 -25.58
N MET A 77 -31.83 -7.13 -26.24
CA MET A 77 -30.48 -6.83 -26.72
C MET A 77 -29.46 -6.77 -25.57
N ALA A 78 -29.73 -5.95 -24.54
CA ALA A 78 -28.85 -5.81 -23.38
C ALA A 78 -28.77 -7.12 -22.57
N GLY A 79 -29.92 -7.79 -22.37
CA GLY A 79 -29.99 -9.08 -21.69
C GLY A 79 -29.15 -10.15 -22.39
N GLY A 80 -29.24 -10.24 -23.73
CA GLY A 80 -28.48 -11.20 -24.52
C GLY A 80 -26.99 -10.90 -24.53
N ILE A 81 -26.61 -9.66 -24.83
CA ILE A 81 -25.20 -9.24 -24.95
C ILE A 81 -24.46 -9.32 -23.62
N PHE A 82 -25.09 -8.94 -22.50
CA PHE A 82 -24.39 -8.80 -21.22
C PHE A 82 -24.66 -9.93 -20.25
N CYS A 83 -25.80 -10.62 -20.37
CA CYS A 83 -26.20 -11.67 -19.43
C CYS A 83 -26.34 -13.06 -20.06
N GLY A 84 -26.19 -13.16 -21.38
CA GLY A 84 -26.12 -14.41 -22.12
C GLY A 84 -27.47 -15.02 -22.53
N PRO A 85 -27.45 -16.25 -23.08
CA PRO A 85 -28.56 -16.83 -23.83
C PRO A 85 -29.88 -16.93 -23.09
N VAL A 86 -29.87 -17.39 -21.84
CA VAL A 86 -31.10 -17.57 -21.05
C VAL A 86 -31.78 -16.21 -20.81
N VAL A 87 -31.00 -15.18 -20.54
CA VAL A 87 -31.53 -13.83 -20.28
C VAL A 87 -31.99 -13.16 -21.56
N GLY A 88 -31.18 -13.19 -22.62
CA GLY A 88 -31.53 -12.58 -23.91
C GLY A 88 -32.77 -13.20 -24.55
N ILE A 89 -32.79 -14.52 -24.68
CA ILE A 89 -33.91 -15.25 -25.28
C ILE A 89 -35.15 -15.12 -24.38
N GLY A 90 -35.00 -15.30 -23.06
CA GLY A 90 -36.11 -15.20 -22.12
C GLY A 90 -36.78 -13.82 -22.12
N SER A 91 -35.99 -12.75 -22.09
CA SER A 91 -36.53 -11.38 -22.18
C SER A 91 -37.14 -11.08 -23.55
N GLY A 92 -36.56 -11.60 -24.64
CA GLY A 92 -37.10 -11.49 -26.00
C GLY A 92 -38.48 -12.14 -26.14
N LEU A 93 -38.65 -13.35 -25.57
CA LEU A 93 -39.94 -14.04 -25.56
C LEU A 93 -41.00 -13.29 -24.73
N ILE A 94 -40.62 -12.77 -23.55
CA ILE A 94 -41.54 -12.00 -22.69
C ILE A 94 -41.99 -10.72 -23.39
N GLY A 95 -41.04 -9.93 -23.92
CA GLY A 95 -41.33 -8.68 -24.63
C GLY A 95 -42.14 -8.91 -25.90
N GLY A 96 -41.77 -9.92 -26.69
CA GLY A 96 -42.47 -10.29 -27.91
C GLY A 96 -43.90 -10.77 -27.65
N ALA A 97 -44.12 -11.61 -26.63
CA ALA A 97 -45.46 -12.07 -26.27
C ALA A 97 -46.37 -10.90 -25.88
N PHE A 98 -45.87 -9.98 -25.05
CA PHE A 98 -46.62 -8.78 -24.68
C PHE A 98 -46.93 -7.90 -25.89
N ARG A 99 -45.98 -7.74 -26.82
CA ARG A 99 -46.24 -6.99 -28.06
C ARG A 99 -47.40 -7.59 -28.85
N LEU A 100 -47.37 -8.91 -29.06
CA LEU A 100 -48.34 -9.59 -29.91
C LEU A 100 -49.77 -9.33 -29.42
N MET A 101 -49.96 -9.27 -28.09
CA MET A 101 -51.25 -8.97 -27.45
C MET A 101 -51.79 -7.56 -27.74
N GLN A 102 -50.94 -6.59 -28.06
CA GLN A 102 -51.36 -5.20 -28.33
C GLN A 102 -51.96 -5.00 -29.73
N GLY A 103 -51.83 -5.97 -30.64
CA GLY A 103 -52.39 -5.86 -31.99
C GLY A 103 -51.84 -4.70 -32.83
N GLY A 104 -52.53 -4.34 -33.90
CA GLY A 104 -52.09 -3.27 -34.82
C GLY A 104 -51.13 -3.75 -35.91
N VAL A 105 -50.86 -2.86 -36.88
CA VAL A 105 -50.25 -3.23 -38.17
C VAL A 105 -48.80 -3.72 -38.04
N THR A 106 -48.10 -3.34 -36.96
CA THR A 106 -46.72 -3.78 -36.69
C THR A 106 -46.60 -4.89 -35.65
N ALA A 107 -47.70 -5.53 -35.22
CA ALA A 107 -47.67 -6.52 -34.14
C ALA A 107 -46.74 -7.70 -34.44
N ILE A 108 -46.89 -8.31 -35.61
CA ILE A 108 -46.12 -9.48 -36.03
C ILE A 108 -44.64 -9.12 -36.26
N PRO A 109 -44.27 -8.15 -37.13
CA PRO A 109 -42.87 -7.86 -37.39
C PRO A 109 -42.11 -7.43 -36.14
N CYS A 110 -42.70 -6.60 -35.28
CA CYS A 110 -42.03 -6.19 -34.04
C CYS A 110 -41.90 -7.33 -33.03
N THR A 111 -42.85 -8.28 -32.99
CA THR A 111 -42.72 -9.47 -32.11
C THR A 111 -41.53 -10.33 -32.53
N ILE A 112 -41.40 -10.57 -33.83
CA ILE A 112 -40.28 -11.35 -34.39
C ILE A 112 -38.95 -10.63 -34.13
N ALA A 113 -38.89 -9.31 -34.39
CA ALA A 113 -37.70 -8.51 -34.15
C ALA A 113 -37.25 -8.56 -32.67
N THR A 114 -38.17 -8.45 -31.73
CA THR A 114 -37.86 -8.49 -30.28
C THR A 114 -37.33 -9.85 -29.82
N VAL A 115 -37.83 -10.95 -30.37
CA VAL A 115 -37.27 -12.29 -30.08
C VAL A 115 -35.88 -12.44 -30.72
N LEU A 116 -35.73 -12.00 -31.97
CA LEU A 116 -34.46 -12.07 -32.70
C LEU A 116 -33.38 -11.21 -32.04
N SER A 117 -33.71 -10.06 -31.48
CA SER A 117 -32.74 -9.18 -30.80
C SER A 117 -32.14 -9.86 -29.57
N GLY A 118 -32.95 -10.60 -28.81
CA GLY A 118 -32.48 -11.48 -27.73
C GLY A 118 -31.58 -12.61 -28.21
N ILE A 119 -31.96 -13.30 -29.30
CA ILE A 119 -31.18 -14.40 -29.89
C ILE A 119 -29.84 -13.90 -30.43
N PHE A 120 -29.83 -12.85 -31.25
CA PHE A 120 -28.62 -12.29 -31.84
C PHE A 120 -27.70 -11.68 -30.79
N GLY A 121 -28.24 -11.00 -29.76
CA GLY A 121 -27.44 -10.50 -28.65
C GLY A 121 -26.74 -11.63 -27.90
N SER A 122 -27.45 -12.74 -27.70
CA SER A 122 -26.91 -13.96 -27.09
C SER A 122 -25.82 -14.61 -27.93
N ALA A 123 -25.96 -14.59 -29.26
CA ALA A 123 -24.93 -15.08 -30.18
C ALA A 123 -23.66 -14.22 -30.10
N VAL A 124 -23.78 -12.89 -30.03
CA VAL A 124 -22.65 -11.98 -29.82
C VAL A 124 -21.94 -12.28 -28.50
N TYR A 125 -22.69 -12.47 -27.40
CA TYR A 125 -22.12 -12.83 -26.10
C TYR A 125 -21.31 -14.14 -26.15
N LEU A 126 -21.83 -15.17 -26.84
CA LEU A 126 -21.14 -16.44 -27.00
C LEU A 126 -19.89 -16.30 -27.89
N PHE A 127 -19.99 -15.56 -28.99
CA PHE A 127 -18.86 -15.30 -29.90
C PHE A 127 -17.72 -14.55 -29.22
N MET A 128 -18.04 -13.63 -28.30
CA MET A 128 -17.06 -12.88 -27.51
C MET A 128 -16.50 -13.64 -26.29
N GLY A 129 -16.73 -14.95 -26.22
CA GLY A 129 -16.15 -15.79 -25.18
C GLY A 129 -16.76 -15.54 -23.79
N ARG A 130 -18.04 -15.15 -23.73
CA ARG A 130 -18.79 -14.92 -22.48
C ARG A 130 -18.23 -13.79 -21.61
N LYS A 131 -17.54 -12.82 -22.22
CA LYS A 131 -16.98 -11.63 -21.57
C LYS A 131 -17.77 -10.39 -21.91
N PHE A 132 -17.54 -9.32 -21.16
CA PHE A 132 -18.07 -8.00 -21.48
C PHE A 132 -17.60 -7.56 -22.88
N VAL A 133 -18.55 -7.23 -23.74
CA VAL A 133 -18.31 -6.97 -25.17
C VAL A 133 -17.69 -5.60 -25.46
N GLY A 134 -17.70 -4.69 -24.49
CA GLY A 134 -17.26 -3.31 -24.68
C GLY A 134 -18.33 -2.40 -25.29
N ILE A 135 -18.20 -1.10 -25.03
CA ILE A 135 -19.19 -0.08 -25.42
C ILE A 135 -19.34 0.00 -26.95
N LYS A 136 -18.22 -0.05 -27.69
CA LYS A 136 -18.21 0.07 -29.16
C LYS A 136 -19.03 -1.02 -29.84
N ILE A 137 -18.85 -2.27 -29.41
CA ILE A 137 -19.55 -3.42 -30.01
C ILE A 137 -21.02 -3.41 -29.63
N ALA A 138 -21.36 -3.07 -28.38
CA ALA A 138 -22.75 -2.95 -27.95
C ALA A 138 -23.52 -1.89 -28.75
N VAL A 139 -22.92 -0.71 -28.96
CA VAL A 139 -23.52 0.37 -29.76
C VAL A 139 -23.68 -0.02 -31.23
N LEU A 140 -22.65 -0.63 -31.82
CA LEU A 140 -22.72 -1.12 -33.20
C LEU A 140 -23.83 -2.18 -33.37
N PHE A 141 -23.94 -3.09 -32.41
CA PHE A 141 -24.99 -4.10 -32.42
C PHE A 141 -26.39 -3.47 -32.33
N ALA A 142 -26.61 -2.50 -31.44
CA ALA A 142 -27.90 -1.80 -31.34
C ALA A 142 -28.29 -1.11 -32.66
N PHE A 143 -27.34 -0.45 -33.32
CA PHE A 143 -27.55 0.16 -34.63
C PHE A 143 -27.94 -0.86 -35.70
N LEU A 144 -27.19 -1.96 -35.82
CA LEU A 144 -27.44 -3.00 -36.82
C LEU A 144 -28.77 -3.71 -36.57
N MET A 145 -29.09 -3.99 -35.31
CA MET A 145 -30.34 -4.66 -34.93
C MET A 145 -31.56 -3.81 -35.26
N GLU A 146 -31.54 -2.52 -34.93
CA GLU A 146 -32.65 -1.63 -35.21
C GLU A 146 -32.81 -1.40 -36.72
N SER A 147 -31.69 -1.28 -37.45
CA SER A 147 -31.71 -1.22 -38.91
C SER A 147 -32.37 -2.47 -39.52
N PHE A 148 -32.03 -3.65 -39.00
CA PHE A 148 -32.65 -4.91 -39.40
C PHE A 148 -34.15 -4.95 -39.09
N HIS A 149 -34.57 -4.43 -37.92
CA HIS A 149 -35.98 -4.33 -37.56
C HIS A 149 -36.74 -3.42 -38.52
N MET A 150 -36.20 -2.26 -38.91
CA MET A 150 -36.84 -1.37 -39.88
C MET A 150 -37.04 -2.05 -41.25
N VAL A 151 -36.06 -2.84 -41.71
CA VAL A 151 -36.20 -3.65 -42.93
C VAL A 151 -37.30 -4.70 -42.77
N LEU A 152 -37.34 -5.40 -41.63
CA LEU A 152 -38.37 -6.41 -41.38
C LEU A 152 -39.79 -5.80 -41.34
N ALA A 153 -39.94 -4.64 -40.71
CA ALA A 153 -41.19 -3.90 -40.66
C ALA A 153 -41.64 -3.47 -42.07
N TYR A 154 -40.74 -2.94 -42.90
CA TYR A 154 -41.04 -2.58 -44.28
C TYR A 154 -41.53 -3.77 -45.12
N LEU A 155 -40.95 -4.95 -44.91
CA LEU A 155 -41.27 -6.16 -45.69
C LEU A 155 -42.60 -6.82 -45.27
N MET A 156 -43.00 -6.70 -44.02
CA MET A 156 -44.12 -7.46 -43.45
C MET A 156 -45.40 -6.65 -43.23
N VAL A 157 -45.33 -5.31 -43.22
CA VAL A 157 -46.50 -4.45 -43.02
C VAL A 157 -47.21 -4.23 -44.37
N GLU A 158 -48.53 -4.43 -44.38
CA GLU A 158 -49.39 -4.14 -45.52
C GLU A 158 -50.45 -3.08 -45.16
N PRO A 159 -50.79 -2.16 -46.09
CA PRO A 159 -50.23 -1.99 -47.45
C PRO A 159 -48.82 -1.36 -47.42
N ARG A 160 -48.03 -1.57 -48.50
CA ARG A 160 -46.62 -1.13 -48.55
C ARG A 160 -46.41 0.39 -48.43
N GLU A 161 -47.39 1.18 -48.86
CA GLU A 161 -47.34 2.64 -48.70
C GLU A 161 -47.34 3.04 -47.22
N LEU A 162 -48.19 2.38 -46.41
CA LEU A 162 -48.23 2.57 -44.96
C LEU A 162 -46.91 2.11 -44.32
N ALA A 163 -46.34 1.01 -44.80
CA ALA A 163 -45.04 0.50 -44.32
C ALA A 163 -43.91 1.50 -44.60
N TYR A 164 -43.87 2.10 -45.80
CA TYR A 164 -42.88 3.11 -46.15
C TYR A 164 -43.03 4.37 -45.28
N GLU A 165 -44.25 4.84 -45.06
CA GLU A 165 -44.52 6.03 -44.26
C GLU A 165 -44.11 5.83 -42.80
N ILE A 166 -44.48 4.70 -42.19
CA ILE A 166 -44.03 4.34 -40.83
C ILE A 166 -42.51 4.30 -40.80
N VAL A 167 -41.86 3.48 -41.64
CA VAL A 167 -40.41 3.25 -41.57
C VAL A 167 -39.62 4.53 -41.86
N SER A 168 -40.00 5.35 -42.83
CA SER A 168 -39.27 6.57 -43.18
C SER A 168 -39.25 7.59 -42.04
N ILE A 169 -40.35 7.70 -41.28
CA ILE A 169 -40.46 8.61 -40.14
C ILE A 169 -39.83 8.02 -38.87
N THR A 170 -39.96 6.71 -38.65
CA THR A 170 -39.60 6.11 -37.37
C THR A 170 -38.16 5.61 -37.30
N SER A 171 -37.53 5.31 -38.43
CA SER A 171 -36.19 4.70 -38.47
C SER A 171 -35.15 5.50 -37.69
N ALA A 172 -34.99 6.80 -37.99
CA ALA A 172 -33.96 7.61 -37.35
C ALA A 172 -34.20 7.80 -35.83
N PRO A 173 -35.40 8.14 -35.34
CA PRO A 173 -35.69 8.24 -33.91
C PRO A 173 -35.47 6.92 -33.14
N LEU A 174 -35.92 5.76 -33.65
CA LEU A 174 -35.74 4.48 -32.94
C LEU A 174 -34.27 4.05 -32.91
N ILE A 175 -33.56 4.14 -34.04
CA ILE A 175 -32.13 3.80 -34.11
C ILE A 175 -31.36 4.64 -33.11
N LEU A 176 -31.60 5.96 -33.09
CA LEU A 176 -30.92 6.87 -32.18
C LEU A 176 -31.25 6.56 -30.71
N ALA A 177 -32.52 6.33 -30.39
CA ALA A 177 -32.95 6.02 -29.01
C ALA A 177 -32.35 4.71 -28.50
N ASN A 178 -32.35 3.64 -29.30
CA ASN A 178 -31.78 2.35 -28.92
C ASN A 178 -30.25 2.37 -28.85
N VAL A 179 -29.59 3.10 -29.76
CA VAL A 179 -28.13 3.34 -29.69
C VAL A 179 -27.75 4.09 -28.41
N ILE A 180 -28.46 5.16 -28.05
CA ILE A 180 -28.20 5.93 -26.82
C ILE A 180 -28.47 5.05 -25.59
N GLY A 181 -29.62 4.36 -25.54
CA GLY A 181 -29.94 3.46 -24.46
C GLY A 181 -28.86 2.39 -24.26
N MET A 182 -28.34 1.84 -25.36
CA MET A 182 -27.30 0.82 -25.29
C MET A 182 -25.94 1.38 -24.90
N PHE A 183 -25.58 2.56 -25.39
CA PHE A 183 -24.39 3.28 -24.95
C PHE A 183 -24.41 3.50 -23.43
N ILE A 184 -25.52 4.00 -22.88
CA ILE A 184 -25.64 4.29 -21.45
C ILE A 184 -25.53 3.01 -20.62
N PHE A 185 -26.25 1.95 -20.99
CA PHE A 185 -26.18 0.68 -20.27
C PHE A 185 -24.75 0.11 -20.30
N ALA A 186 -24.11 0.09 -21.48
CA ALA A 186 -22.75 -0.42 -21.64
C ALA A 186 -21.71 0.43 -20.89
N TYR A 187 -21.89 1.75 -20.85
CA TYR A 187 -21.04 2.69 -20.11
C TYR A 187 -21.14 2.47 -18.59
N LEU A 188 -22.37 2.40 -18.05
CA LEU A 188 -22.61 2.10 -16.63
C LEU A 188 -22.00 0.75 -16.25
N LEU A 189 -22.16 -0.24 -17.11
CA LEU A 189 -21.58 -1.56 -16.90
C LEU A 189 -20.04 -1.53 -16.91
N SER A 190 -19.44 -0.82 -17.86
CA SER A 190 -17.98 -0.64 -17.93
C SER A 190 -17.45 0.03 -16.66
N ASN A 191 -18.14 1.05 -16.14
CA ASN A 191 -17.76 1.72 -14.90
C ASN A 191 -17.81 0.77 -13.69
N VAL A 192 -18.87 -0.02 -13.55
CA VAL A 192 -19.01 -1.00 -12.46
C VAL A 192 -17.93 -2.08 -12.53
N ILE A 193 -17.56 -2.54 -13.74
CA ILE A 193 -16.49 -3.52 -13.94
C ILE A 193 -15.14 -2.92 -13.54
N ASN A 194 -14.85 -1.70 -13.99
CA ASN A 194 -13.61 -1.00 -13.67
C ASN A 194 -13.46 -0.71 -12.17
N GLU A 195 -14.51 -0.19 -11.53
CA GLU A 195 -14.54 0.08 -10.08
C GLU A 195 -14.20 -1.18 -9.27
N ARG A 196 -14.78 -2.33 -9.65
CA ARG A 196 -14.48 -3.60 -8.98
C ARG A 196 -13.05 -4.06 -9.20
N LYS A 197 -12.53 -3.91 -10.41
CA LYS A 197 -11.14 -4.27 -10.73
C LYS A 197 -10.18 -3.45 -9.87
N THR A 198 -10.34 -2.13 -9.86
CA THR A 198 -9.53 -1.22 -9.04
C THR A 198 -9.64 -1.54 -7.55
N ARG A 199 -10.85 -1.87 -7.05
CA ARG A 199 -11.03 -2.26 -5.65
C ARG A 199 -10.28 -3.55 -5.31
N ARG A 200 -10.37 -4.59 -6.16
CA ARG A 200 -9.64 -5.85 -5.95
C ARG A 200 -8.13 -5.65 -5.97
N GLU A 201 -7.62 -4.84 -6.89
CA GLU A 201 -6.19 -4.51 -6.97
C GLU A 201 -5.72 -3.77 -5.71
N ARG A 202 -6.50 -2.80 -5.23
CA ARG A 202 -6.22 -2.08 -3.98
C ARG A 202 -6.22 -3.02 -2.77
N ASP A 203 -7.26 -3.83 -2.60
CA ASP A 203 -7.39 -4.76 -1.47
C ASP A 203 -6.22 -5.77 -1.45
N ALA A 204 -5.79 -6.26 -2.62
CA ALA A 204 -4.63 -7.14 -2.75
C ALA A 204 -3.32 -6.44 -2.38
N TYR A 205 -3.10 -5.21 -2.87
CA TYR A 205 -1.92 -4.42 -2.56
C TYR A 205 -1.82 -4.09 -1.07
N GLU A 206 -2.93 -3.71 -0.44
CA GLU A 206 -3.00 -3.40 0.99
C GLU A 206 -2.69 -4.64 1.84
N SER A 207 -3.23 -5.81 1.46
CA SER A 207 -2.92 -7.07 2.13
C SER A 207 -1.43 -7.44 2.00
N GLU A 208 -0.80 -7.22 0.85
CA GLU A 208 0.63 -7.51 0.66
C GLU A 208 1.50 -6.55 1.48
N LEU A 209 1.17 -5.26 1.49
CA LEU A 209 1.86 -4.24 2.27
C LEU A 209 1.79 -4.55 3.77
N ASN A 210 0.61 -4.89 4.29
CA ASN A 210 0.43 -5.26 5.69
C ASN A 210 1.22 -6.51 6.07
N ARG A 211 1.30 -7.51 5.16
CA ARG A 211 2.14 -8.70 5.40
C ARG A 211 3.62 -8.33 5.51
N LYS A 212 4.14 -7.52 4.61
CA LYS A 212 5.54 -7.04 4.63
C LYS A 212 5.86 -6.22 5.89
N LYS A 213 4.93 -5.36 6.33
CA LYS A 213 5.08 -4.62 7.59
C LYS A 213 5.15 -5.55 8.80
N ALA A 214 4.26 -6.55 8.88
CA ALA A 214 4.29 -7.52 9.96
C ALA A 214 5.60 -8.33 9.98
N GLU A 215 6.13 -8.72 8.81
CA GLU A 215 7.45 -9.38 8.70
C GLU A 215 8.59 -8.48 9.24
N LEU A 216 8.56 -7.17 8.96
CA LEU A 216 9.53 -6.21 9.49
C LEU A 216 9.37 -5.97 11.00
N GLU A 217 8.14 -5.91 11.51
CA GLU A 217 7.87 -5.78 12.95
C GLU A 217 8.43 -6.97 13.75
N ILE A 218 8.29 -8.18 13.22
CA ILE A 218 8.89 -9.38 13.81
C ILE A 218 10.41 -9.27 13.81
N ALA A 219 11.02 -8.83 12.70
CA ALA A 219 12.47 -8.62 12.64
C ALA A 219 12.93 -7.57 13.67
N ALA A 220 12.17 -6.50 13.85
CA ALA A 220 12.40 -5.46 14.85
C ALA A 220 12.30 -5.97 16.29
N GLU A 221 11.37 -6.88 16.56
CA GLU A 221 11.26 -7.54 17.87
C GLU A 221 12.47 -8.43 18.16
N ILE A 222 12.85 -9.27 17.19
CA ILE A 222 14.04 -10.12 17.29
C ILE A 222 15.30 -9.27 17.52
N GLN A 223 15.43 -8.16 16.78
CA GLN A 223 16.56 -7.24 16.93
C GLN A 223 16.63 -6.64 18.35
N ARG A 224 15.49 -6.19 18.88
CA ARG A 224 15.41 -5.64 20.25
C ARG A 224 15.79 -6.68 21.31
N ASP A 225 15.50 -7.96 21.08
CA ASP A 225 15.90 -9.05 21.95
C ASP A 225 17.42 -9.28 21.99
N PHE A 226 18.16 -8.84 20.98
CA PHE A 226 19.62 -8.82 21.06
C PHE A 226 20.11 -7.75 22.03
N LEU A 227 19.46 -6.59 22.18
CA LEU A 227 19.95 -5.53 23.05
C LEU A 227 19.82 -5.88 24.55
N PRO A 228 20.65 -5.27 25.44
CA PRO A 228 20.53 -5.47 26.88
C PRO A 228 19.12 -5.15 27.41
N LYS A 229 18.46 -6.14 28.00
CA LYS A 229 17.14 -5.94 28.66
C LYS A 229 17.26 -5.25 30.02
N ASN A 230 18.37 -5.48 30.71
CA ASN A 230 18.69 -4.85 31.98
C ASN A 230 20.14 -4.39 31.92
N ILE A 231 20.40 -3.17 32.37
CA ILE A 231 21.76 -2.66 32.55
C ILE A 231 22.24 -3.13 33.94
N PRO A 232 23.35 -3.88 34.03
CA PRO A 232 23.90 -4.29 35.32
C PRO A 232 24.35 -3.07 36.13
N GLU A 233 24.17 -3.13 37.45
CA GLU A 233 24.69 -2.10 38.36
C GLU A 233 26.22 -2.07 38.31
N ILE A 234 26.79 -0.86 38.31
CA ILE A 234 28.24 -0.64 38.34
C ILE A 234 28.55 0.19 39.58
N ASN A 235 29.26 -0.37 40.55
CA ASN A 235 29.47 0.31 41.82
C ASN A 235 30.19 1.66 41.62
N GLY A 236 29.62 2.73 42.17
CA GLY A 236 30.16 4.09 42.04
C GLY A 236 29.86 4.77 40.71
N PHE A 237 28.99 4.19 39.87
CA PHE A 237 28.57 4.78 38.61
C PHE A 237 27.06 4.63 38.38
N ASP A 238 26.48 5.65 37.77
CA ASP A 238 25.14 5.65 37.19
C ASP A 238 25.25 5.45 35.67
N LEU A 239 24.58 4.44 35.12
CA LEU A 239 24.68 4.06 33.71
C LEU A 239 23.28 3.94 33.11
N PHE A 240 23.08 4.61 31.98
CA PHE A 240 21.86 4.50 31.19
C PHE A 240 22.19 4.43 29.71
N ALA A 241 21.41 3.67 28.93
CA ALA A 241 21.59 3.55 27.49
C ALA A 241 20.24 3.37 26.80
N LYS A 242 20.10 3.97 25.62
CA LYS A 242 18.88 3.92 24.81
C LYS A 242 19.21 4.02 23.33
N THR A 243 18.45 3.32 22.52
CA THR A 243 18.53 3.40 21.06
C THR A 243 17.15 3.64 20.47
N HIS A 244 17.11 4.43 19.40
CA HIS A 244 15.93 4.83 18.64
C HIS A 244 16.25 4.60 17.16
N PRO A 245 15.79 3.49 16.56
CA PRO A 245 16.05 3.24 15.15
C PRO A 245 15.23 4.19 14.26
N ALA A 246 15.81 4.63 13.13
CA ALA A 246 15.16 5.51 12.16
C ALA A 246 14.16 4.76 11.26
N LYS A 247 14.31 3.44 11.16
CA LYS A 247 13.41 2.50 10.48
C LYS A 247 12.90 1.45 11.46
N GLU A 248 12.13 0.49 10.97
CA GLU A 248 11.67 -0.64 11.78
C GLU A 248 12.84 -1.42 12.40
N VAL A 249 13.97 -1.53 11.68
CA VAL A 249 15.22 -2.15 12.14
C VAL A 249 16.42 -1.24 11.85
N GLY A 250 17.40 -1.22 12.75
CA GLY A 250 18.58 -0.35 12.68
C GLY A 250 19.93 -1.07 12.52
N GLY A 251 21.02 -0.32 12.31
CA GLY A 251 22.40 -0.79 12.39
C GLY A 251 23.06 -0.56 13.75
N ASP A 252 22.59 0.46 14.46
CA ASP A 252 23.08 0.86 15.78
C ASP A 252 22.86 -0.20 16.87
N PHE A 253 23.83 -0.32 17.79
CA PHE A 253 23.65 -1.08 19.02
C PHE A 253 24.54 -0.60 20.17
N TYR A 254 24.16 -0.99 21.37
CA TYR A 254 24.99 -0.90 22.56
C TYR A 254 25.02 -2.23 23.31
N ASP A 255 26.02 -2.38 24.17
CA ASP A 255 26.10 -3.54 25.04
C ASP A 255 26.75 -3.25 26.39
N VAL A 256 26.33 -3.98 27.42
CA VAL A 256 26.90 -3.92 28.76
C VAL A 256 27.26 -5.34 29.22
N ILE A 257 28.54 -5.58 29.44
CA ILE A 257 29.11 -6.92 29.57
C ILE A 257 29.79 -7.04 30.94
N PRO A 258 29.21 -7.77 31.90
CA PRO A 258 29.89 -8.06 33.16
C PRO A 258 31.12 -8.94 32.90
N LEU A 259 32.31 -8.46 33.27
CA LEU A 259 33.58 -9.18 33.08
C LEU A 259 34.09 -9.84 34.38
N GLY A 260 33.40 -9.59 35.49
CA GLY A 260 33.79 -10.06 36.82
C GLY A 260 34.83 -9.17 37.50
N LEU A 261 35.09 -9.44 38.79
CA LEU A 261 36.06 -8.71 39.62
C LEU A 261 35.83 -7.17 39.72
N GLY A 262 34.60 -6.71 39.53
CA GLY A 262 34.26 -5.27 39.51
C GLY A 262 34.68 -4.57 38.20
N LYS A 263 34.72 -5.32 37.09
CA LYS A 263 34.95 -4.80 35.75
C LYS A 263 33.73 -5.00 34.88
N THR A 264 33.37 -3.96 34.13
CA THR A 264 32.25 -3.98 33.21
C THR A 264 32.68 -3.45 31.84
N GLY A 265 32.43 -4.22 30.79
CA GLY A 265 32.62 -3.84 29.40
C GLY A 265 31.44 -3.00 28.91
N LEU A 266 31.71 -1.88 28.25
CA LEU A 266 30.71 -1.01 27.63
C LEU A 266 30.98 -0.93 26.12
N VAL A 267 29.93 -1.15 25.33
CA VAL A 267 29.99 -1.12 23.86
C VAL A 267 28.96 -0.12 23.34
N ILE A 268 29.35 0.70 22.37
CA ILE A 268 28.44 1.38 21.44
C ILE A 268 29.01 1.22 20.03
N ALA A 269 28.14 1.05 19.04
CA ALA A 269 28.56 0.76 17.68
C ALA A 269 27.48 1.10 16.67
N ASP A 270 27.92 1.36 15.44
CA ASP A 270 27.08 1.62 14.28
C ASP A 270 27.57 0.80 13.07
N VAL A 271 26.64 0.16 12.39
CA VAL A 271 26.87 -0.72 11.25
C VAL A 271 26.61 0.03 9.95
N SER A 272 27.56 -0.06 9.02
CA SER A 272 27.39 0.50 7.69
C SER A 272 26.19 -0.11 6.96
N GLY A 273 25.35 0.74 6.38
CA GLY A 273 24.15 0.33 5.63
C GLY A 273 22.87 0.63 6.40
N LYS A 274 21.72 0.17 5.91
CA LYS A 274 20.41 0.43 6.54
C LYS A 274 19.50 -0.79 6.39
N SER A 275 18.40 -0.80 7.17
CA SER A 275 17.36 -1.83 7.10
C SER A 275 17.87 -3.24 7.48
N VAL A 276 17.26 -4.29 6.94
CA VAL A 276 17.48 -5.69 7.35
C VAL A 276 18.94 -6.16 7.27
N PRO A 277 19.74 -5.86 6.21
CA PRO A 277 21.13 -6.30 6.17
C PRO A 277 21.98 -5.72 7.31
N ALA A 278 21.81 -4.43 7.62
CA ALA A 278 22.51 -3.78 8.73
C ALA A 278 22.10 -4.39 10.08
N ALA A 279 20.81 -4.69 10.27
CA ALA A 279 20.30 -5.31 11.49
C ALA A 279 20.85 -6.74 11.73
N LEU A 280 21.02 -7.53 10.67
CA LEU A 280 21.61 -8.86 10.76
C LEU A 280 23.11 -8.79 11.10
N PHE A 281 23.83 -7.87 10.43
CA PHE A 281 25.25 -7.67 10.69
C PHE A 281 25.51 -7.07 12.07
N MET A 282 24.59 -6.22 12.56
CA MET A 282 24.56 -5.75 13.95
C MET A 282 24.49 -6.92 14.92
N ALA A 283 23.53 -7.84 14.74
CA ALA A 283 23.35 -8.98 15.64
C ALA A 283 24.59 -9.90 15.66
N LEU A 284 25.20 -10.15 14.49
CA LEU A 284 26.46 -10.87 14.36
C LEU A 284 27.60 -10.16 15.12
N SER A 285 27.82 -8.88 14.80
CA SER A 285 28.91 -8.06 15.36
C SER A 285 28.82 -7.98 16.88
N ARG A 286 27.62 -7.69 17.41
CA ARG A 286 27.38 -7.64 18.85
C ARG A 286 27.71 -8.98 19.53
N THR A 287 27.26 -10.08 18.94
CA THR A 287 27.48 -11.43 19.49
C THR A 287 28.97 -11.76 19.56
N ILE A 288 29.71 -11.47 18.48
CA ILE A 288 31.16 -11.68 18.41
C ILE A 288 31.88 -10.80 19.43
N VAL A 289 31.60 -9.50 19.47
CA VAL A 289 32.24 -8.57 20.41
C VAL A 289 32.00 -8.99 21.85
N ARG A 290 30.76 -9.37 22.19
CA ARG A 290 30.42 -9.86 23.53
C ARG A 290 31.19 -11.13 23.90
N ALA A 291 31.36 -12.07 22.97
CA ALA A 291 32.13 -13.29 23.20
C ALA A 291 33.63 -12.97 23.41
N SER A 292 34.23 -12.17 22.52
CA SER A 292 35.63 -11.78 22.60
C SER A 292 35.95 -10.98 23.86
N ALA A 293 35.05 -10.10 24.28
CA ALA A 293 35.14 -9.38 25.55
C ALA A 293 35.18 -10.32 26.77
N GLY A 294 34.45 -11.44 26.72
CA GLY A 294 34.47 -12.46 27.77
C GLY A 294 35.75 -13.30 27.84
N TRP A 295 36.49 -13.43 26.72
CA TRP A 295 37.72 -14.21 26.64
C TRP A 295 38.99 -13.41 26.95
N HIS A 296 38.95 -12.09 26.79
CA HIS A 296 40.12 -11.24 26.92
C HIS A 296 39.98 -10.17 28.00
N THR A 297 41.06 -9.93 28.75
CA THR A 297 41.08 -8.97 29.86
C THR A 297 41.40 -7.53 29.43
N THR A 298 41.85 -7.32 28.20
CA THR A 298 42.26 -6.01 27.67
C THR A 298 41.39 -5.60 26.49
N VAL A 299 41.10 -4.30 26.39
CA VAL A 299 40.25 -3.74 25.31
C VAL A 299 40.78 -4.04 23.91
N THR A 300 42.10 -3.94 23.71
CA THR A 300 42.73 -4.16 22.40
C THR A 300 42.56 -5.59 21.92
N LYS A 301 42.95 -6.58 22.72
CA LYS A 301 42.86 -8.00 22.36
C LYS A 301 41.42 -8.45 22.08
N ALA A 302 40.46 -7.97 22.87
CA ALA A 302 39.05 -8.27 22.64
C ALA A 302 38.59 -7.80 21.27
N ILE A 303 39.00 -6.59 20.86
CA ILE A 303 38.60 -6.00 19.58
C ILE A 303 39.41 -6.53 18.40
N GLU A 304 40.68 -6.87 18.59
CA GLU A 304 41.50 -7.57 17.58
C GLU A 304 40.90 -8.93 17.23
N GLU A 305 40.53 -9.73 18.23
CA GLU A 305 39.85 -11.02 18.02
C GLU A 305 38.48 -10.83 17.35
N ALA A 306 37.68 -9.87 17.84
CA ALA A 306 36.38 -9.58 17.24
C ALA A 306 36.50 -9.14 15.78
N ASN A 307 37.50 -8.31 15.45
CA ASN A 307 37.76 -7.88 14.09
C ASN A 307 38.14 -9.04 13.17
N SER A 308 39.01 -9.95 13.63
CA SER A 308 39.41 -11.13 12.84
C SER A 308 38.19 -11.99 12.50
N LEU A 309 37.35 -12.28 13.50
CA LEU A 309 36.11 -13.04 13.31
C LEU A 309 35.12 -12.33 12.38
N ILE A 310 34.85 -11.04 12.60
CA ILE A 310 33.91 -10.26 11.77
C ILE A 310 34.42 -10.15 10.32
N SER A 311 35.71 -9.90 10.12
CA SER A 311 36.30 -9.76 8.78
C SER A 311 36.25 -11.08 8.00
N SER A 312 36.40 -12.22 8.69
CA SER A 312 36.30 -13.54 8.05
C SER A 312 34.89 -13.88 7.56
N GLU A 313 33.86 -13.23 8.13
CA GLU A 313 32.45 -13.40 7.78
C GLU A 313 31.95 -12.29 6.82
N SER A 314 32.70 -11.20 6.64
CA SER A 314 32.25 -10.01 5.90
C SER A 314 32.54 -10.07 4.39
N ASP A 315 31.95 -11.03 3.67
CA ASP A 315 32.02 -11.07 2.19
C ASP A 315 31.28 -9.89 1.52
N SER A 316 30.43 -9.18 2.27
CA SER A 316 29.53 -8.15 1.77
C SER A 316 30.12 -6.73 1.73
N GLY A 317 31.34 -6.53 2.22
CA GLY A 317 31.94 -5.19 2.38
C GLY A 317 31.26 -4.31 3.43
N MET A 318 30.46 -4.91 4.33
CA MET A 318 29.90 -4.22 5.50
C MET A 318 30.96 -4.11 6.59
N PHE A 319 30.93 -3.00 7.32
CA PHE A 319 31.82 -2.74 8.45
C PHE A 319 31.02 -2.20 9.63
N VAL A 320 31.63 -2.21 10.81
CA VAL A 320 31.04 -1.67 12.03
C VAL A 320 32.02 -0.72 12.71
N THR A 321 31.61 0.53 12.90
CA THR A 321 32.33 1.46 13.76
C THR A 321 31.98 1.12 15.21
N LEU A 322 32.97 1.06 16.09
CA LEU A 322 32.74 0.55 17.45
C LEU A 322 33.61 1.25 18.49
N PHE A 323 33.00 1.60 19.62
CA PHE A 323 33.69 2.01 20.83
C PHE A 323 33.52 0.92 21.89
N TYR A 324 34.63 0.33 22.34
CA TYR A 324 34.64 -0.61 23.45
C TYR A 324 35.49 -0.09 24.60
N SER A 325 34.96 -0.19 25.80
CA SER A 325 35.70 0.16 27.01
C SER A 325 35.47 -0.84 28.14
N ILE A 326 36.39 -0.85 29.11
CA ILE A 326 36.26 -1.56 30.36
C ILE A 326 36.36 -0.53 31.48
N ILE A 327 35.31 -0.39 32.28
CA ILE A 327 35.33 0.39 33.52
C ILE A 327 35.67 -0.53 34.69
N ASP A 328 36.71 -0.16 35.45
CA ASP A 328 37.09 -0.81 36.70
C ASP A 328 36.53 -0.01 37.88
N GLU A 329 35.60 -0.60 38.62
CA GLU A 329 34.86 0.04 39.72
C GLU A 329 35.78 0.53 40.85
N LYS A 330 36.88 -0.18 41.12
CA LYS A 330 37.77 0.11 42.24
C LYS A 330 38.70 1.27 41.93
N SER A 331 39.31 1.24 40.75
CA SER A 331 40.27 2.26 40.31
C SER A 331 39.59 3.47 39.66
N ARG A 332 38.31 3.32 39.28
CA ARG A 332 37.53 4.28 38.48
C ARG A 332 38.20 4.64 37.16
N VAL A 333 39.00 3.73 36.61
CA VAL A 333 39.67 3.90 35.31
C VAL A 333 38.84 3.25 34.24
N LEU A 334 38.53 4.01 33.19
CA LEU A 334 37.94 3.56 31.95
C LEU A 334 39.05 3.40 30.92
N SER A 335 39.40 2.16 30.60
CA SER A 335 40.30 1.83 29.48
C SER A 335 39.45 1.59 28.23
N TYR A 336 39.85 2.10 27.07
CA TYR A 336 39.03 2.00 25.85
C TYR A 336 39.84 1.76 24.59
N THR A 337 39.15 1.22 23.58
CA THR A 337 39.55 1.18 22.18
C THR A 337 38.39 1.76 21.35
N ASN A 338 38.70 2.76 20.53
CA ASN A 338 37.74 3.35 19.60
C ASN A 338 38.13 2.95 18.16
N ALA A 339 37.38 2.02 17.60
CA ALA A 339 37.51 1.48 16.26
C ALA A 339 36.71 2.32 15.25
N GLY A 340 37.14 3.57 15.03
CA GLY A 340 36.55 4.48 14.04
C GLY A 340 35.16 5.01 14.38
N HIS A 341 34.69 4.86 15.62
CA HIS A 341 33.41 5.37 16.09
C HIS A 341 33.49 6.84 16.54
N ASN A 342 32.33 7.49 16.65
CA ASN A 342 32.22 8.86 17.16
C ASN A 342 32.95 8.99 18.51
N PRO A 343 33.82 10.00 18.71
CA PRO A 343 34.54 10.18 19.97
C PRO A 343 33.57 10.55 21.10
N PRO A 344 33.42 9.73 22.16
CA PRO A 344 32.60 10.10 23.30
C PRO A 344 33.07 11.41 23.94
N PHE A 345 32.11 12.21 24.42
CA PHE A 345 32.39 13.42 25.19
C PHE A 345 32.52 13.09 26.67
N VAL A 346 33.59 13.57 27.30
CA VAL A 346 33.82 13.46 28.74
C VAL A 346 33.70 14.85 29.34
N PHE A 347 32.66 15.08 30.13
CA PHE A 347 32.51 16.27 30.94
C PHE A 347 33.20 16.07 32.29
N LEU A 348 34.19 16.92 32.58
CA LEU A 348 34.92 16.91 33.84
C LEU A 348 34.32 17.94 34.80
N ASN A 349 33.77 17.47 35.90
CA ASN A 349 33.04 18.29 36.85
C ASN A 349 33.96 19.22 37.66
N SER A 350 35.24 18.87 37.79
CA SER A 350 36.21 19.65 38.57
C SER A 350 36.43 21.07 38.05
N ASP A 351 36.38 21.27 36.73
CA ASP A 351 36.68 22.53 36.06
C ASP A 351 35.73 22.85 34.91
N GLY A 352 34.69 22.03 34.71
CA GLY A 352 33.63 22.26 33.73
C GLY A 352 34.09 22.14 32.28
N ARG A 353 35.21 21.45 32.01
CA ARG A 353 35.74 21.26 30.66
C ARG A 353 35.25 19.97 30.02
N PHE A 354 35.36 19.91 28.69
CA PHE A 354 35.14 18.70 27.90
C PHE A 354 36.46 18.12 27.41
N GLU A 355 36.60 16.80 27.50
CA GLU A 355 37.60 16.00 26.81
C GLU A 355 36.91 15.03 25.84
N THR A 356 37.64 14.49 24.87
CA THR A 356 37.13 13.49 23.93
C THR A 356 37.96 12.22 23.99
N LEU A 357 37.35 11.07 23.68
CA LEU A 357 38.04 9.78 23.59
C LEU A 357 38.21 9.38 22.10
N PRO A 358 39.28 9.86 21.43
CA PRO A 358 39.43 9.79 19.97
C PRO A 358 39.61 8.35 19.45
N PRO A 359 39.42 8.12 18.14
CA PRO A 359 39.71 6.85 17.49
C PRO A 359 41.14 6.37 17.75
N THR A 360 41.27 5.10 18.13
CA THR A 360 42.53 4.40 18.38
C THR A 360 42.81 3.28 17.37
N GLY A 361 41.90 3.09 16.41
CA GLY A 361 42.00 2.18 15.28
C GLY A 361 40.91 2.48 14.24
N ILE A 362 40.79 1.61 13.23
CA ILE A 362 39.77 1.70 12.18
C ILE A 362 38.57 0.81 12.48
N ALA A 363 37.46 1.03 11.78
CA ALA A 363 36.25 0.20 11.89
C ALA A 363 36.52 -1.30 11.65
N LEU A 364 35.75 -2.15 12.32
CA LEU A 364 35.88 -3.61 12.23
C LEU A 364 35.30 -4.11 10.91
N GLY A 365 35.87 -5.19 10.36
CA GLY A 365 35.44 -5.77 9.08
C GLY A 365 36.06 -5.09 7.85
N VAL A 366 36.85 -4.03 8.03
CA VAL A 366 37.51 -3.32 6.92
C VAL A 366 38.80 -4.03 6.49
N MET A 367 39.59 -4.53 7.44
CA MET A 367 40.84 -5.26 7.21
C MET A 367 41.02 -6.30 8.32
N GLU A 368 41.41 -7.52 7.97
CA GLU A 368 41.49 -8.66 8.90
C GLU A 368 42.58 -8.49 9.98
N ASP A 369 43.82 -8.15 9.56
CA ASP A 369 44.98 -8.05 10.45
C ASP A 369 45.23 -6.63 11.00
N MET A 370 44.26 -6.10 11.74
CA MET A 370 44.38 -4.78 12.38
C MET A 370 44.85 -4.86 13.83
N THR A 371 45.77 -3.96 14.18
CA THR A 371 46.17 -3.73 15.57
C THR A 371 45.50 -2.49 16.12
N TYR A 372 45.07 -2.55 17.37
CA TYR A 372 44.35 -1.46 18.02
C TYR A 372 45.14 -0.88 19.18
N LYS A 373 45.06 0.44 19.38
CA LYS A 373 45.61 1.10 20.58
C LYS A 373 44.54 1.23 21.67
N SER A 374 44.99 1.40 22.90
CA SER A 374 44.14 1.73 24.04
C SER A 374 44.38 3.15 24.53
N GLY A 375 43.33 3.82 24.98
CA GLY A 375 43.40 5.02 25.82
C GLY A 375 42.86 4.73 27.21
N GLU A 376 43.14 5.62 28.16
CA GLU A 376 42.62 5.53 29.53
C GLU A 376 42.20 6.91 30.04
N ILE A 377 41.13 6.93 30.83
CA ILE A 377 40.70 8.11 31.59
C ILE A 377 40.22 7.68 32.97
N ARG A 378 40.49 8.49 34.00
CA ARG A 378 39.95 8.28 35.34
C ARG A 378 38.72 9.16 35.54
N LEU A 379 37.62 8.55 35.96
CA LEU A 379 36.34 9.22 36.18
C LEU A 379 36.12 9.46 37.67
N MET A 380 35.95 10.71 38.06
CA MET A 380 35.66 11.10 39.43
C MET A 380 34.17 11.32 39.62
N THR A 381 33.75 11.49 40.88
CA THR A 381 32.34 11.78 41.19
C THR A 381 31.94 13.10 40.55
N GLY A 382 30.82 13.08 39.83
CA GLY A 382 30.30 14.19 39.02
C GLY A 382 30.74 14.17 37.56
N ASP A 383 31.84 13.48 37.21
CA ASP A 383 32.28 13.36 35.82
C ASP A 383 31.29 12.49 35.02
N CYS A 384 31.10 12.82 33.75
CA CYS A 384 30.13 12.17 32.89
C CYS A 384 30.72 11.87 31.52
N VAL A 385 30.56 10.64 31.04
CA VAL A 385 30.91 10.22 29.68
C VAL A 385 29.64 9.99 28.90
N VAL A 386 29.51 10.66 27.75
CA VAL A 386 28.39 10.54 26.83
C VAL A 386 28.89 9.89 25.55
N PHE A 387 28.46 8.65 25.35
CA PHE A 387 28.63 7.87 24.14
C PHE A 387 27.43 8.11 23.23
N TYR A 388 27.67 8.30 21.93
CA TYR A 388 26.62 8.60 20.98
C TYR A 388 26.99 8.09 19.58
N THR A 389 25.98 7.82 18.76
CA THR A 389 26.13 7.55 17.32
C THR A 389 25.92 8.83 16.50
N ASP A 390 26.40 8.83 15.27
CA ASP A 390 26.37 10.00 14.39
C ASP A 390 24.93 10.50 14.11
N GLY A 391 23.92 9.65 14.20
CA GLY A 391 22.51 10.05 14.11
C GLY A 391 22.10 11.13 15.12
N VAL A 392 22.83 11.34 16.21
CA VAL A 392 22.65 12.50 17.10
C VAL A 392 23.18 13.79 16.44
N THR A 393 24.42 13.77 15.98
CA THR A 393 25.12 14.97 15.47
C THR A 393 24.74 15.34 14.05
N GLU A 394 24.36 14.34 13.25
CA GLU A 394 23.93 14.48 11.86
C GLU A 394 22.41 14.65 11.70
N ALA A 395 21.67 14.65 12.81
CA ALA A 395 20.24 14.97 12.79
C ALA A 395 20.00 16.33 12.12
N ILE A 396 19.14 16.36 11.09
CA ILE A 396 18.86 17.55 10.28
C ILE A 396 17.55 18.22 10.65
N ASN A 397 17.50 19.54 10.53
CA ASN A 397 16.28 20.33 10.62
C ASN A 397 15.70 20.66 9.24
N SER A 398 14.57 21.37 9.20
CA SER A 398 13.88 21.77 7.95
C SER A 398 14.68 22.71 7.04
N THR A 399 15.82 23.23 7.52
CA THR A 399 16.76 24.04 6.72
C THR A 399 18.02 23.27 6.32
N GLU A 400 18.00 21.94 6.47
CA GLU A 400 19.13 21.04 6.17
C GLU A 400 20.40 21.32 7.01
N GLU A 401 20.25 21.98 8.16
CA GLU A 401 21.35 22.17 9.10
C GLU A 401 21.45 20.97 10.06
N ALA A 402 22.66 20.47 10.26
CA ALA A 402 22.94 19.41 11.22
C ALA A 402 22.93 19.92 12.68
N TYR A 403 22.49 19.08 13.61
CA TYR A 403 22.44 19.39 15.04
C TYR A 403 23.83 19.75 15.60
N GLY A 404 24.84 18.95 15.24
CA GLY A 404 26.24 19.21 15.50
C GLY A 404 26.70 19.00 16.95
N GLU A 405 28.02 18.86 17.11
CA GLU A 405 28.65 18.57 18.41
C GLU A 405 28.51 19.70 19.44
N GLU A 406 28.53 20.96 19.01
CA GLU A 406 28.47 22.10 19.93
C GLU A 406 27.12 22.21 20.64
N ARG A 407 26.01 21.83 19.96
CA ARG A 407 24.71 21.71 20.61
C ARG A 407 24.71 20.58 21.62
N LEU A 408 25.24 19.42 21.24
CA LEU A 408 25.35 18.25 22.13
C LEU A 408 26.11 18.61 23.42
N LYS A 409 27.30 19.21 23.31
CA LYS A 409 28.09 19.67 24.47
C LYS A 409 27.32 20.62 25.36
N ARG A 410 26.61 21.60 24.78
CA ARG A 410 25.77 22.55 25.54
C ARG A 410 24.64 21.84 26.29
N THR A 411 23.99 20.86 25.66
CA THR A 411 22.93 20.08 26.29
C THR A 411 23.47 19.22 27.43
N ILE A 412 24.64 18.61 27.28
CA ILE A 412 25.35 17.89 28.35
C ILE A 412 25.68 18.85 29.49
N LEU A 413 26.28 20.00 29.20
CA LEU A 413 26.67 21.01 30.19
C LEU A 413 25.47 21.50 31.02
N ASN A 414 24.31 21.72 30.39
CA ASN A 414 23.11 22.18 31.08
C ASN A 414 22.45 21.12 31.97
N ASN A 415 22.78 19.83 31.77
CA ASN A 415 22.15 18.71 32.46
C ASN A 415 23.15 17.85 33.26
N HIS A 416 24.43 18.20 33.30
CA HIS A 416 25.50 17.39 33.92
C HIS A 416 25.24 16.97 35.37
N SER A 417 24.46 17.75 36.12
CA SER A 417 24.12 17.46 37.53
C SER A 417 23.01 16.40 37.69
N LYS A 418 22.26 16.08 36.64
CA LYS A 418 21.15 15.10 36.64
C LYS A 418 21.64 13.64 36.55
N SER A 419 20.73 12.67 36.70
CA SER A 419 21.04 11.25 36.48
C SER A 419 21.44 10.94 35.03
N ALA A 420 22.06 9.79 34.79
CA ALA A 420 22.45 9.33 33.46
C ALA A 420 21.24 9.21 32.52
N GLU A 421 20.10 8.72 33.02
CA GLU A 421 18.83 8.66 32.29
C GLU A 421 18.33 10.05 31.90
N GLU A 422 18.28 10.99 32.85
CA GLU A 422 17.83 12.35 32.58
C GLU A 422 18.75 13.11 31.60
N ILE A 423 20.05 12.83 31.61
CA ILE A 423 21.00 13.40 30.62
C ILE A 423 20.70 12.81 29.24
N SER A 424 20.53 11.50 29.12
CA SER A 424 20.17 10.84 27.87
C SER A 424 18.86 11.36 27.30
N ASP A 425 17.81 11.45 28.13
CA ASP A 425 16.51 11.96 27.71
C ASP A 425 16.57 13.45 27.32
N ALA A 426 17.39 14.26 28.01
CA ALA A 426 17.60 15.66 27.63
C ALA A 426 18.27 15.80 26.25
N ILE A 427 19.23 14.95 25.93
CA ILE A 427 19.87 14.90 24.60
C ILE A 427 18.83 14.55 23.54
N LEU A 428 18.11 13.45 23.72
CA LEU A 428 17.09 12.98 22.78
C LEU A 428 15.98 14.02 22.58
N TRP A 429 15.56 14.70 23.65
CA TRP A 429 14.56 15.75 23.57
C TRP A 429 15.06 16.97 22.78
N ASP A 430 16.30 17.41 22.99
CA ASP A 430 16.86 18.55 22.27
C ASP A 430 17.09 18.24 20.78
N VAL A 431 17.48 17.01 20.44
CA VAL A 431 17.55 16.56 19.03
C VAL A 431 16.16 16.59 18.39
N ASN A 432 15.14 16.00 19.02
CA ASN A 432 13.77 16.02 18.51
C ASN A 432 13.24 17.44 18.35
N LEU A 433 13.50 18.33 19.32
CA LEU A 433 13.11 19.73 19.26
C LEU A 433 13.79 20.46 18.10
N PHE A 434 15.06 20.15 17.83
CA PHE A 434 15.81 20.74 16.73
C PHE A 434 15.30 20.28 15.35
N CYS A 435 15.02 18.99 15.19
CA CYS A 435 14.49 18.42 13.94
C CYS A 435 13.05 18.86 13.65
N GLY A 436 12.24 19.08 14.69
CA GLY A 436 10.86 19.50 14.54
C GLY A 436 9.98 18.42 13.90
N SER A 437 9.51 18.67 12.67
CA SER A 437 8.69 17.73 11.90
C SER A 437 9.48 16.86 10.92
N GLU A 438 10.79 17.09 10.80
CA GLU A 438 11.63 16.30 9.89
C GLU A 438 11.71 14.84 10.36
N PRO A 439 11.64 13.87 9.42
CA PRO A 439 11.83 12.47 9.76
C PRO A 439 13.26 12.24 10.23
N GLN A 440 13.42 11.30 11.16
CA GLN A 440 14.73 10.88 11.65
C GLN A 440 15.61 10.39 10.49
N PHE A 441 16.83 10.91 10.41
CA PHE A 441 17.75 10.68 9.29
C PHE A 441 18.53 9.37 9.42
N ASP A 442 19.01 9.09 10.63
CA ASP A 442 19.73 7.86 10.98
C ASP A 442 19.38 7.35 12.37
N ASP A 443 19.79 6.13 12.69
CA ASP A 443 19.60 5.55 14.02
C ASP A 443 20.26 6.42 15.10
N ILE A 444 19.59 6.57 16.24
CA ILE A 444 20.09 7.39 17.35
C ILE A 444 20.32 6.49 18.55
N THR A 445 21.56 6.37 18.96
CA THR A 445 21.94 5.64 20.18
C THR A 445 22.73 6.54 21.10
N VAL A 446 22.34 6.56 22.37
CA VAL A 446 22.98 7.35 23.43
C VAL A 446 23.20 6.43 24.63
N MET A 447 24.41 6.47 25.17
CA MET A 447 24.75 5.85 26.45
C MET A 447 25.48 6.86 27.33
N VAL A 448 25.14 6.91 28.61
CA VAL A 448 25.67 7.86 29.57
C VAL A 448 26.20 7.11 30.77
N LEU A 449 27.48 7.31 31.09
CA LEU A 449 28.13 6.79 32.30
C LEU A 449 28.54 7.97 33.18
N LYS A 450 28.00 8.04 34.39
CA LYS A 450 28.28 9.14 35.34
C LYS A 450 28.87 8.61 36.64
N GLY A 451 29.94 9.23 37.12
CA GLY A 451 30.49 8.93 38.44
C GLY A 451 29.60 9.49 39.54
N VAL A 452 29.15 8.64 40.48
CA VAL A 452 28.36 9.04 41.65
C VAL A 452 29.16 9.09 42.94
#